data_AF-A0A1I6FSZ6-F1
#
_entry.id   AF-A0A1I6FSZ6-F1
#
_cell.length_a   1.000
_cell.length_b   1.000
_cell.length_c   1.000
_cell.angle_alpha   90.00
_cell.angle_beta   90.00
_cell.angle_gamma   90.00
#
_symmetry.space_group_name_H-M   'P 1'
#
loop_
_entity.id
_entity.type
_entity.pdbx_description
1 polymer ?
#
loop_
_entity_poly.entity_id
_entity_poly.type
_entity_poly.pdbx_seq_one_letter_code
_entity_poly.pdbx_strand_id
1 'polypeptide(L)'
;MDFRPSYPPLLRGLSHFIDGLLVLGGLSILILVFANATLRGFAGFDLAWSLEVTAFLLLWSTFLGCAAAMARGAHMRVTEIVDSLFSPRIKTYLEHVINAVVIILLVSLIIKGIGISEHTWRQKTTVLYWPVGLLYASMPAGMILTLCFHIYNSWLVLRGTTKPQEASE
;
A
#
# COMPACT_ATOMS: atom_id res chain seq x y z
N MET A 1 -12.32 -9.34 -6.77
CA MET A 1 -12.42 -8.58 -8.03
C MET A 1 -11.05 -7.99 -8.33
N ASP A 2 -10.25 -8.61 -9.20
CA ASP A 2 -8.98 -8.02 -9.63
C ASP A 2 -9.23 -6.95 -10.70
N PHE A 3 -8.83 -5.69 -10.47
CA PHE A 3 -9.01 -4.59 -11.44
C PHE A 3 -7.88 -4.53 -12.48
N ARG A 4 -6.78 -5.26 -12.26
CA ARG A 4 -5.59 -5.27 -13.13
C ARG A 4 -5.86 -5.60 -14.60
N PRO A 5 -6.81 -6.50 -14.97
CA PRO A 5 -7.13 -6.78 -16.37
C PRO A 5 -7.69 -5.56 -17.12
N SER A 6 -8.37 -4.66 -16.41
CA SER A 6 -9.03 -3.47 -16.97
C SER A 6 -8.11 -2.25 -17.04
N TYR A 7 -6.86 -2.35 -16.57
CA TYR A 7 -5.91 -1.24 -16.54
C TYR A 7 -5.25 -1.01 -17.90
N PRO A 8 -4.93 0.25 -18.26
CA PRO A 8 -4.07 0.53 -19.40
C PRO A 8 -2.68 -0.09 -19.16
N PRO A 9 -1.91 -0.36 -20.23
CA PRO A 9 -0.63 -1.07 -20.13
C PRO A 9 0.36 -0.42 -19.15
N LEU A 10 0.32 0.92 -19.01
CA LEU A 10 1.15 1.65 -18.05
C LEU A 10 0.80 1.36 -16.59
N LEU A 11 -0.48 1.45 -16.20
CA LEU A 11 -0.90 1.17 -14.81
C LEU A 11 -0.72 -0.32 -14.46
N ARG A 12 -0.93 -1.20 -15.43
CA ARG A 12 -0.67 -2.63 -15.26
C ARG A 12 0.82 -2.91 -15.05
N GLY A 13 1.69 -2.29 -15.86
CA GLY A 13 3.15 -2.36 -15.68
C GLY A 13 3.58 -1.84 -14.31
N LEU A 14 3.02 -0.70 -13.88
CA LEU A 14 3.27 -0.14 -12.55
C LEU A 14 2.83 -1.08 -11.44
N SER A 15 1.64 -1.69 -11.54
CA SER A 15 1.17 -2.68 -10.54
C SER A 15 2.10 -3.88 -10.45
N HIS A 16 2.55 -4.43 -11.58
CA HIS A 16 3.48 -5.56 -11.58
C HIS A 16 4.86 -5.18 -11.04
N PHE A 17 5.33 -3.96 -11.33
CA PHE A 17 6.57 -3.44 -10.76
C PHE A 17 6.49 -3.33 -9.23
N ILE A 18 5.39 -2.81 -8.69
CA ILE A 18 5.15 -2.75 -7.24
C ILE A 18 5.12 -4.16 -6.64
N ASP A 19 4.39 -5.10 -7.25
CA ASP A 19 4.38 -6.49 -6.77
C ASP A 19 5.80 -7.09 -6.76
N GLY A 20 6.60 -6.83 -7.79
CA GLY A 20 8.00 -7.24 -7.85
C GLY A 20 8.83 -6.66 -6.69
N LEU A 21 8.68 -5.36 -6.42
CA LEU A 21 9.34 -4.71 -5.28
C LEU A 21 8.90 -5.31 -3.94
N LEU A 22 7.62 -5.65 -3.77
CA LEU A 22 7.09 -6.27 -2.56
C LEU A 22 7.64 -7.69 -2.36
N VAL A 23 7.73 -8.49 -3.42
CA VAL A 23 8.31 -9.83 -3.35
C VAL A 23 9.80 -9.75 -3.00
N LEU A 24 10.56 -8.86 -3.65
CA LEU A 24 11.97 -8.66 -3.38
C LEU A 24 12.21 -8.12 -1.95
N GLY A 25 11.40 -7.15 -1.52
CA GLY A 25 11.45 -6.59 -0.18
C GLY A 25 11.13 -7.63 0.90
N GLY A 26 10.05 -8.39 0.71
CA GLY A 26 9.66 -9.48 1.62
C GLY A 26 10.71 -10.59 1.72
N LEU A 27 11.28 -11.00 0.59
CA LEU A 27 12.36 -11.99 0.57
C LEU A 27 13.62 -11.46 1.29
N SER A 28 13.97 -10.19 1.07
CA SER A 28 15.10 -9.54 1.72
C SER A 28 14.91 -9.48 3.24
N ILE A 29 13.70 -9.12 3.71
CA ILE A 29 13.35 -9.12 5.14
C ILE A 29 13.51 -10.53 5.71
N LEU A 30 12.97 -11.55 5.03
CA LEU A 30 13.05 -12.94 5.49
C LEU A 30 14.50 -13.40 5.64
N ILE A 31 15.34 -13.14 4.64
CA ILE A 31 16.76 -13.51 4.65
C ILE A 31 17.50 -12.77 5.78
N LEU A 32 17.28 -11.46 5.93
CA LEU A 32 17.93 -10.64 6.96
C LEU A 32 17.56 -11.11 8.37
N VAL A 33 16.28 -11.31 8.64
CA VAL A 33 15.79 -11.78 9.95
C VAL A 33 16.29 -13.19 10.24
N PHE A 34 16.28 -14.08 9.26
CA PHE A 34 16.77 -15.45 9.42
C PHE A 34 18.28 -15.50 9.67
N ALA A 35 19.06 -14.73 8.91
CA ALA A 35 20.51 -14.61 9.10
C ALA A 35 20.84 -14.04 10.48
N ASN A 36 20.14 -12.98 10.90
CA ASN A 36 20.32 -12.38 12.21
C ASN A 36 19.95 -13.34 13.35
N ALA A 37 18.85 -14.09 13.22
CA ALA A 37 18.44 -15.09 14.21
C ALA A 37 19.43 -16.26 14.31
N THR A 38 19.93 -16.74 13.17
CA THR A 38 20.94 -17.80 13.10
C THR A 38 22.24 -17.34 13.77
N LEU A 39 22.75 -16.16 13.41
CA LEU A 39 23.99 -15.65 13.96
C LEU A 39 23.90 -15.40 15.46
N ARG A 40 22.76 -14.86 15.92
CA ARG A 40 22.50 -14.70 17.35
C ARG A 40 22.49 -16.03 18.09
N GLY A 41 21.88 -17.07 17.50
CA GLY A 41 21.80 -18.40 18.09
C GLY A 41 23.13 -19.14 18.14
N PHE A 42 23.96 -19.03 17.09
CA PHE A 42 25.22 -19.78 16.98
C PHE A 42 26.46 -19.01 17.45
N ALA A 43 26.55 -17.71 17.13
CA ALA A 43 27.73 -16.88 17.38
C ALA A 43 27.56 -15.91 18.56
N GLY A 44 26.34 -15.78 19.10
CA GLY A 44 26.07 -14.97 20.30
C GLY A 44 26.08 -13.46 20.09
N PHE A 45 26.23 -12.97 18.85
CA PHE A 45 26.16 -11.56 18.49
C PHE A 45 25.10 -11.30 17.41
N ASP A 46 24.58 -10.07 17.34
CA ASP A 46 23.54 -9.64 16.41
C ASP A 46 24.03 -8.55 15.44
N LEU A 47 23.37 -8.44 14.28
CA LEU A 47 23.60 -7.40 13.29
C LEU A 47 22.65 -6.23 13.55
N ALA A 48 23.09 -5.27 14.37
CA ALA A 48 22.29 -4.07 14.67
C ALA A 48 21.82 -3.33 13.41
N TRP A 49 22.64 -3.32 12.36
CA TRP A 49 22.32 -2.71 11.07
C TRP A 49 21.20 -3.44 10.31
N SER A 50 21.08 -4.76 10.49
CA SER A 50 20.05 -5.59 9.85
C SER A 50 18.65 -5.21 10.35
N LEU A 51 18.53 -4.80 11.61
CA LEU A 51 17.27 -4.36 12.20
C LEU A 51 16.77 -3.06 11.55
N GLU A 52 17.66 -2.09 11.32
CA GLU A 52 17.34 -0.83 10.65
C GLU A 52 16.90 -1.06 9.19
N VAL A 53 17.63 -1.89 8.45
CA VAL A 53 17.28 -2.23 7.05
C VAL A 53 15.96 -2.98 6.98
N THR A 54 15.71 -3.90 7.92
CA THR A 54 14.44 -4.63 7.99
C THR A 54 13.27 -3.69 8.26
N ALA A 55 13.42 -2.78 9.22
CA ALA A 55 12.39 -1.77 9.52
C ALA A 55 12.13 -0.85 8.31
N PHE A 56 13.19 -0.43 7.62
CA PHE A 56 13.09 0.34 6.39
C PHE A 56 12.29 -0.40 5.31
N LEU A 57 12.67 -1.63 4.99
CA LEU A 57 12.00 -2.45 3.98
C LEU A 57 10.55 -2.75 4.37
N LEU A 58 10.27 -3.02 5.64
CA LEU A 58 8.92 -3.31 6.12
C LEU A 58 8.00 -2.09 5.98
N LEU A 59 8.50 -0.89 6.32
CA LEU A 59 7.72 0.34 6.22
C LEU A 59 7.40 0.66 4.75
N TRP A 60 8.39 0.57 3.87
CA TRP A 60 8.20 0.72 2.42
C TRP A 60 7.23 -0.33 1.86
N SER A 61 7.40 -1.59 2.25
CA SER A 61 6.52 -2.68 1.82
C SER A 61 5.09 -2.51 2.32
N THR A 62 4.88 -1.93 3.49
CA THR A 62 3.54 -1.68 4.05
C THR A 62 2.77 -0.70 3.16
N PHE A 63 3.36 0.45 2.85
CA PHE A 63 2.69 1.48 2.05
C PHE A 63 2.59 1.12 0.56
N LEU A 64 3.59 0.46 -0.01
CA LEU A 64 3.50 -0.12 -1.36
C LEU A 64 2.47 -1.26 -1.41
N GLY A 65 2.37 -2.04 -0.33
CA GLY A 65 1.39 -3.11 -0.15
C GLY A 65 -0.05 -2.58 -0.17
N CYS A 66 -0.30 -1.43 0.46
CA CYS A 66 -1.59 -0.73 0.36
C CYS A 66 -1.95 -0.39 -1.09
N ALA A 67 -1.00 0.15 -1.86
CA ALA A 67 -1.22 0.46 -3.28
C ALA A 67 -1.50 -0.80 -4.12
N ALA A 68 -0.75 -1.88 -3.88
CA ALA A 68 -0.97 -3.17 -4.56
C ALA A 68 -2.31 -3.81 -4.18
N ALA A 69 -2.74 -3.69 -2.92
CA ALA A 69 -4.04 -4.14 -2.45
C ALA A 69 -5.19 -3.34 -3.08
N MET A 70 -5.01 -2.01 -3.22
CA MET A 70 -5.94 -1.14 -3.94
C MET A 70 -6.09 -1.58 -5.40
N ALA A 71 -4.98 -1.88 -6.06
CA ALA A 71 -4.96 -2.36 -7.44
C ALA A 71 -5.71 -3.70 -7.62
N ARG A 72 -5.65 -4.58 -6.60
CA ARG A 72 -6.40 -5.85 -6.57
C ARG A 72 -7.86 -5.71 -6.15
N GLY A 73 -8.35 -4.49 -5.95
CA GLY A 73 -9.74 -4.27 -5.54
C GLY A 73 -10.06 -4.75 -4.13
N ALA A 74 -9.05 -4.90 -3.27
CA ALA A 74 -9.23 -5.30 -1.87
C ALA A 74 -9.83 -4.17 -1.01
N HIS A 75 -10.19 -3.03 -1.61
CA HIS A 75 -11.09 -2.07 -0.98
C HIS A 75 -12.43 -2.79 -0.82
N MET A 76 -12.60 -3.44 0.33
CA MET A 76 -13.79 -4.18 0.73
C MET A 76 -14.99 -3.29 0.43
N ARG A 77 -15.63 -3.55 -0.71
CA ARG A 77 -16.94 -3.00 -0.98
C ARG A 77 -17.79 -3.60 0.12
N VAL A 78 -18.35 -2.75 0.97
CA VAL A 78 -19.45 -3.12 1.87
C VAL A 78 -20.70 -3.34 0.99
N THR A 79 -20.58 -4.11 -0.09
CA THR A 79 -21.69 -4.43 -0.99
C THR A 79 -22.60 -5.41 -0.30
N GLU A 80 -22.08 -6.46 0.33
CA GLU A 80 -22.94 -7.51 0.90
C GLU A 80 -23.89 -7.00 2.00
N ILE A 81 -23.42 -6.08 2.86
CA ILE A 81 -24.26 -5.53 3.94
C ILE A 81 -25.18 -4.41 3.41
N VAL A 82 -24.74 -3.62 2.42
CA VAL A 82 -25.54 -2.52 1.86
C VAL A 82 -26.59 -3.04 0.87
N ASP A 83 -26.30 -4.13 0.15
CA ASP A 83 -27.17 -4.75 -0.85
C ASP A 83 -28.38 -5.46 -0.24
N SER A 84 -28.26 -5.87 1.02
CA SER A 84 -29.37 -6.44 1.79
C SER A 84 -30.32 -5.37 2.37
N LEU A 85 -29.81 -4.17 2.70
CA LEU A 85 -30.55 -3.20 3.52
C LEU A 85 -31.04 -1.92 2.83
N PHE A 86 -30.49 -1.49 1.68
CA PHE A 86 -30.75 -0.14 1.15
C PHE A 86 -31.25 -0.07 -0.29
N SER A 87 -32.10 0.93 -0.56
CA SER A 87 -32.62 1.28 -1.89
C SER A 87 -31.49 1.73 -2.86
N PRO A 88 -31.59 1.46 -4.18
CA PRO A 88 -30.54 1.75 -5.16
C PRO A 88 -30.03 3.20 -5.17
N ARG A 89 -30.90 4.18 -4.88
CA ARG A 89 -30.54 5.60 -4.84
C ARG A 89 -29.66 5.97 -3.63
N ILE A 90 -29.92 5.36 -2.47
CA ILE A 90 -29.15 5.58 -1.24
C ILE A 90 -27.77 4.93 -1.38
N LYS A 91 -27.69 3.76 -2.02
CA LYS A 91 -26.42 3.08 -2.30
C LYS A 91 -25.47 3.95 -3.12
N THR A 92 -25.92 4.52 -4.24
CA THR A 92 -25.07 5.38 -5.08
C THR A 92 -24.59 6.62 -4.30
N TYR A 93 -25.47 7.24 -3.53
CA TYR A 93 -25.08 8.38 -2.69
C TYR A 93 -24.02 8.00 -1.64
N LEU A 94 -24.21 6.88 -0.95
CA LEU A 94 -23.28 6.39 0.06
C LEU A 94 -21.92 6.01 -0.55
N GLU A 95 -21.90 5.36 -1.72
CA GLU A 95 -20.67 5.06 -2.46
C GLU A 95 -19.89 6.35 -2.81
N HIS A 96 -20.57 7.42 -3.24
CA HIS A 96 -19.92 8.70 -3.49
C HIS A 96 -19.36 9.35 -2.22
N VAL A 97 -20.10 9.31 -1.11
CA VAL A 97 -19.64 9.83 0.18
C VAL A 97 -18.41 9.07 0.66
N ILE A 98 -18.42 7.74 0.62
CA ILE A 98 -17.27 6.91 1.01
C ILE A 98 -16.06 7.23 0.14
N ASN A 99 -16.23 7.30 -1.19
CA ASN A 99 -15.14 7.66 -2.09
C ASN A 99 -14.55 9.06 -1.76
N ALA A 100 -15.40 10.05 -1.48
CA ALA A 100 -14.95 11.38 -1.08
C ALA A 100 -14.16 11.34 0.23
N VAL A 101 -14.65 10.60 1.24
CA VAL A 101 -13.96 10.43 2.53
C VAL A 101 -12.60 9.75 2.36
N VAL A 102 -12.53 8.69 1.54
CA VAL A 102 -11.27 7.98 1.25
C VAL A 102 -10.27 8.92 0.57
N ILE A 103 -10.70 9.71 -0.42
CA ILE A 103 -9.82 10.68 -1.09
C ILE A 103 -9.30 11.72 -0.10
N ILE A 104 -10.18 12.28 0.75
CA ILE A 104 -9.79 13.25 1.78
C ILE A 104 -8.76 12.64 2.74
N LEU A 105 -8.99 11.41 3.19
CA LEU A 105 -8.07 10.69 4.06
C LEU A 105 -6.71 10.50 3.38
N LEU A 106 -6.68 9.99 2.15
CA LEU A 106 -5.44 9.76 1.39
C LEU A 106 -4.66 11.06 1.19
N VAL A 107 -5.33 12.16 0.80
CA VAL A 107 -4.70 13.48 0.64
C VAL A 107 -4.15 13.99 1.97
N SER A 108 -4.89 13.85 3.07
CA SER A 108 -4.43 14.22 4.41
C SER A 108 -3.16 13.45 4.80
N LEU A 109 -3.14 12.14 4.56
CA LEU A 109 -1.97 11.29 4.83
C LEU A 109 -0.76 11.68 3.97
N ILE A 110 -0.96 12.08 2.72
CA ILE A 110 0.13 12.58 1.86
C ILE A 110 0.72 13.87 2.45
N ILE A 111 -0.11 14.86 2.76
CA ILE A 111 0.35 16.16 3.28
C ILE A 111 1.06 15.99 4.62
N LYS A 112 0.45 15.24 5.55
CA LYS A 112 1.07 14.97 6.86
C LYS A 112 2.34 14.13 6.72
N GLY A 113 2.35 13.14 5.84
CA GLY A 113 3.51 12.31 5.57
C GLY A 113 4.70 13.09 5.03
N ILE A 114 4.48 14.04 4.11
CA ILE A 114 5.52 14.96 3.61
C ILE A 114 6.07 15.80 4.77
N GLY A 115 5.20 16.41 5.58
CA GLY A 115 5.65 17.23 6.71
C GLY A 115 6.48 16.46 7.74
N ILE A 116 6.11 15.22 8.04
CA ILE A 116 6.89 14.34 8.94
C ILE A 116 8.25 14.00 8.30
N SER A 117 8.24 13.61 7.02
CA SER A 117 9.46 13.27 6.28
C SER A 117 10.47 14.43 6.26
N GLU A 118 10.00 15.65 6.01
CA GLU A 118 10.85 16.85 5.99
C GLU A 118 11.39 17.20 7.38
N HIS A 119 10.54 17.15 8.41
CA HIS A 119 10.95 17.44 9.78
C HIS A 119 12.04 16.47 10.28
N THR A 120 11.91 15.20 9.92
CA THR A 120 12.78 14.11 10.35
C THR A 120 13.96 13.89 9.40
N TRP A 121 14.10 14.68 8.32
CA TRP A 121 15.21 14.53 7.36
C TRP A 121 16.59 14.78 7.97
N ARG A 122 16.68 15.68 8.95
CA ARG A 122 17.94 16.00 9.66
C ARG A 122 18.31 14.95 10.70
N GLN A 123 17.37 14.09 11.10
CA GLN A 123 17.60 13.02 12.06
C GLN A 123 18.19 11.80 11.34
N LYS A 124 19.20 11.17 11.92
CA LYS A 124 19.89 10.00 11.35
C LYS A 124 19.62 8.76 12.18
N THR A 125 19.58 7.58 11.54
CA THR A 125 19.52 6.29 12.24
C THR A 125 20.80 6.06 13.05
N THR A 126 20.75 5.17 14.04
CA THR A 126 21.83 5.02 15.03
C THR A 126 23.01 4.21 14.48
N VAL A 127 22.75 3.29 13.56
CA VAL A 127 23.75 2.38 13.00
C VAL A 127 24.14 2.77 11.58
N LEU A 128 23.19 2.91 10.65
CA LEU A 128 23.48 3.25 9.24
C LEU A 128 23.71 4.73 9.01
N TYR A 129 23.36 5.59 9.96
CA TYR A 129 23.37 7.04 9.81
C TYR A 129 22.55 7.56 8.62
N TRP A 130 21.51 6.81 8.23
CA TRP A 130 20.61 7.19 7.15
C TRP A 130 19.58 8.21 7.63
N PRO A 131 19.15 9.15 6.76
CA PRO A 131 18.12 10.10 7.14
C PRO A 131 16.81 9.36 7.45
N VAL A 132 16.30 9.54 8.67
CA VAL A 132 15.05 8.92 9.11
C VAL A 132 13.87 9.46 8.28
N GLY A 133 14.00 10.67 7.71
CA GLY A 133 13.03 11.19 6.75
C GLY A 133 12.79 10.25 5.56
N LEU A 134 13.80 9.47 5.12
CA LEU A 134 13.63 8.49 4.05
C LEU A 134 12.75 7.30 4.46
N LEU A 135 12.73 6.94 5.75
CA LEU A 135 11.74 5.98 6.26
C LEU A 135 10.34 6.57 6.09
N TYR A 136 10.11 7.77 6.61
CA TYR A 136 8.77 8.38 6.58
C TYR A 136 8.31 8.77 5.18
N ALA A 137 9.21 8.98 4.23
CA ALA A 137 8.89 9.22 2.82
C ALA A 137 8.14 8.06 2.15
N SER A 138 8.21 6.84 2.70
CA SER A 138 7.43 5.71 2.21
C SER A 138 5.92 5.95 2.29
N MET A 139 5.48 6.71 3.30
CA MET A 139 4.08 7.03 3.55
C MET A 139 3.49 7.87 2.41
N PRO A 140 3.99 9.10 2.12
CA PRO A 140 3.45 9.89 1.01
C PRO A 140 3.63 9.17 -0.33
N ALA A 141 4.75 8.46 -0.55
CA ALA A 141 4.95 7.68 -1.76
C ALA A 141 3.83 6.64 -1.96
N GLY A 142 3.61 5.73 -1.01
CA GLY A 142 2.58 4.70 -1.15
C GLY A 142 1.15 5.26 -1.15
N MET A 143 0.87 6.36 -0.43
CA MET A 143 -0.44 7.00 -0.47
C MET A 143 -0.73 7.67 -1.82
N ILE A 144 0.27 8.27 -2.48
CA ILE A 144 0.11 8.80 -3.85
C ILE A 144 -0.24 7.66 -4.81
N LEU A 145 0.50 6.55 -4.77
CA LEU A 145 0.19 5.38 -5.61
C LEU A 145 -1.21 4.80 -5.32
N THR A 146 -1.56 4.68 -4.04
CA THR A 146 -2.89 4.22 -3.61
C THR A 146 -3.99 5.13 -4.14
N LEU A 147 -3.80 6.46 -4.07
CA LEU A 147 -4.73 7.45 -4.59
C LEU A 147 -4.91 7.32 -6.11
N CYS A 148 -3.82 7.12 -6.87
CA CYS A 148 -3.90 6.88 -8.31
C CYS A 148 -4.74 5.66 -8.65
N PHE A 149 -4.50 4.51 -7.99
CA PHE A 149 -5.31 3.31 -8.21
C PHE A 149 -6.75 3.49 -7.76
N HIS A 150 -6.98 4.16 -6.63
CA HIS A 150 -8.33 4.42 -6.12
C HIS A 150 -9.16 5.27 -7.10
N ILE A 151 -8.59 6.38 -7.61
CA ILE A 151 -9.27 7.23 -8.60
C ILE A 151 -9.60 6.45 -9.86
N TYR A 152 -8.66 5.66 -10.36
CA TYR A 152 -8.87 4.85 -11.56
C TYR A 152 -9.95 3.77 -11.35
N ASN A 153 -9.94 3.09 -10.20
CA ASN A 153 -10.95 2.09 -9.85
C ASN A 153 -12.34 2.73 -9.72
N SER A 154 -12.44 3.89 -9.05
CA SER A 154 -13.69 4.64 -8.94
C SER A 154 -14.22 5.07 -10.30
N TRP A 155 -13.33 5.46 -11.22
CA TRP A 155 -13.70 5.80 -12.60
C TRP A 155 -14.18 4.59 -13.41
N LEU A 156 -13.54 3.42 -13.26
CA LEU A 156 -14.02 2.18 -13.88
C LEU A 156 -15.42 1.79 -13.39
N VAL A 157 -15.66 1.89 -12.09
CA VAL A 157 -16.97 1.61 -11.49
C VAL A 157 -18.05 2.54 -12.07
N LEU A 158 -17.76 3.83 -12.23
CA LEU A 158 -18.67 4.79 -12.86
C LEU A 158 -18.96 4.48 -14.35
N ARG A 159 -18.01 3.88 -15.06
CA ARG A 159 -18.20 3.45 -16.46
C ARG A 159 -18.96 2.13 -16.58
N GLY A 160 -19.32 1.49 -15.47
CA GLY A 160 -20.01 0.20 -15.47
C GLY A 160 -19.16 -0.96 -16.01
N THR A 161 -17.83 -0.78 -16.14
CA THR A 161 -16.92 -1.77 -16.72
C THR A 161 -16.56 -2.92 -15.77
N THR A 162 -17.25 -3.06 -14.64
CA THR A 162 -17.10 -4.20 -13.73
C THR A 162 -18.44 -4.62 -13.09
N LYS A 163 -19.00 -5.71 -13.62
CA LYS A 163 -19.91 -6.67 -12.94
C LYS A 163 -19.26 -8.08 -13.06
N PRO A 164 -19.59 -9.01 -12.14
CA PRO A 164 -18.64 -9.79 -11.34
C PRO A 164 -17.98 -10.98 -12.06
N GLN A 165 -16.75 -11.31 -11.65
CA GLN A 165 -16.25 -12.69 -11.70
C GLN A 165 -16.93 -13.48 -10.57
N GLU A 166 -18.20 -13.82 -10.76
CA GLU A 166 -18.82 -15.03 -10.21
C GLU A 166 -19.00 -15.97 -11.39
N ALA A 167 -17.90 -16.58 -11.83
CA ALA A 167 -17.93 -17.72 -12.73
C ALA A 167 -16.72 -18.58 -12.38
N SER A 168 -17.02 -19.80 -11.93
CA SER A 168 -16.14 -20.88 -11.50
C SER A 168 -15.50 -20.73 -10.10
N GLU A 169 -16.28 -21.02 -9.06
CA GLU A 169 -16.01 -22.18 -8.18
C GLU A 169 -17.30 -22.64 -7.49
#